data_AF-A0A925UQ11-F1
#
_entry.id   AF-A0A925UQ11-F1
#
_cell.length_a   1.000
_cell.length_b   1.000
_cell.length_c   1.000
_cell.angle_alpha   90.00
_cell.angle_beta   90.00
_cell.angle_gamma   90.00
#
_symmetry.space_group_name_H-M   'P 1'
#
loop_
_entity.id
_entity.type
_entity.pdbx_description
1 polymer ?
#
loop_
_entity_poly.entity_id
_entity_poly.type
_entity_poly.pdbx_seq_one_letter_code
_entity_poly.pdbx_strand_id
1 'polypeptide(L)'
;MKIYIRLNTGRRFKIPAPIGLVKMALGFGGFGVSIARRCIPEEQRYYIDIIDFKELRKGLDVLRNYKGLQLVDVKAMDGTEVTIVL
;
A
#
# COMPACT_ATOMS: atom_id res chain seq x y z
N MET A 1 -1.80 -1.79 10.48
CA MET A 1 -1.74 -0.66 9.54
C MET A 1 -3.15 -0.29 9.10
N LYS A 2 -3.36 1.00 8.90
CA LYS A 2 -4.61 1.64 8.50
C LYS A 2 -4.27 2.58 7.35
N ILE A 3 -4.95 2.40 6.23
CA ILE A 3 -4.82 3.28 5.07
C ILE A 3 -6.05 4.16 5.05
N TYR A 4 -5.82 5.47 5.09
CA TYR A 4 -6.83 6.49 4.96
C TYR A 4 -6.70 7.13 3.59
N ILE A 5 -7.80 7.16 2.84
CA ILE A 5 -7.85 7.79 1.53
C ILE A 5 -8.98 8.79 1.55
N ARG A 6 -8.70 10.02 1.16
CA ARG A 6 -9.70 11.04 0.88
C ARG A 6 -9.56 11.43 -0.57
N LEU A 7 -10.61 11.25 -1.35
CA LEU A 7 -10.65 11.69 -2.74
C LEU A 7 -11.05 13.16 -2.80
N ASN A 8 -10.64 13.82 -3.88
CA ASN A 8 -11.07 15.16 -4.24
C ASN A 8 -12.62 15.34 -4.29
N THR A 9 -13.36 14.27 -4.58
CA THR A 9 -14.84 14.21 -4.53
C THR A 9 -15.42 14.28 -3.11
N GLY A 10 -14.57 14.34 -2.08
CA GLY A 10 -14.97 14.35 -0.66
C GLY A 10 -15.21 12.96 -0.07
N ARG A 11 -15.22 11.90 -0.88
CA ARG A 11 -15.36 10.51 -0.41
C ARG A 11 -14.14 10.10 0.43
N ARG A 12 -14.40 9.37 1.53
CA ARG A 12 -13.37 8.89 2.46
C ARG A 12 -13.43 7.38 2.59
N PHE A 13 -12.26 6.75 2.53
CA PHE A 13 -12.08 5.32 2.73
C PHE A 13 -11.12 5.07 3.88
N LYS A 14 -11.43 4.07 4.69
CA LYS A 14 -10.56 3.57 5.73
C LYS A 14 -10.40 2.07 5.54
N ILE A 15 -9.22 1.66 5.10
CA ILE A 15 -8.92 0.26 4.80
C ILE A 15 -8.05 -0.27 5.95
N PRO A 16 -8.58 -1.16 6.80
CA PRO A 16 -7.76 -1.87 7.77
C PRO A 16 -6.88 -2.87 7.01
N ALA A 17 -5.57 -2.71 7.16
CA ALA A 17 -4.57 -3.59 6.56
C ALA A 17 -3.65 -4.13 7.68
N PRO A 18 -4.07 -5.16 8.43
CA PRO A 18 -3.20 -5.82 9.40
C PRO A 18 -1.89 -6.24 8.76
N ILE A 19 -0.75 -5.94 9.39
CA ILE A 19 0.59 -6.19 8.83
C ILE A 19 0.76 -7.67 8.45
N GLY A 20 0.21 -8.60 9.24
CA GLY A 20 0.22 -10.03 8.92
C GLY A 20 -0.45 -10.37 7.58
N LEU A 21 -1.62 -9.77 7.30
CA LEU A 21 -2.32 -9.97 6.02
C LEU A 21 -1.56 -9.35 4.86
N VAL A 22 -0.99 -8.16 5.03
CA VAL A 22 -0.16 -7.53 4.00
C VAL A 22 1.06 -8.39 3.71
N LYS A 23 1.75 -8.89 4.75
CA LYS A 23 2.89 -9.80 4.57
C LYS A 23 2.52 -11.10 3.86
N MET A 24 1.36 -11.69 4.16
CA MET A 24 0.86 -12.85 3.43
C MET A 24 0.65 -12.51 1.96
N ALA A 25 -0.04 -11.41 1.66
CA ALA A 25 -0.29 -10.96 0.29
C ALA A 25 1.02 -10.75 -0.51
N LEU A 26 2.03 -10.14 0.11
CA LEU A 26 3.37 -10.00 -0.49
C LEU A 26 4.10 -11.35 -0.64
N GLY A 27 3.90 -12.27 0.31
CA GLY A 27 4.50 -13.60 0.32
C GLY A 27 4.00 -14.54 -0.77
N PHE A 28 2.80 -14.31 -1.32
CA PHE A 28 2.28 -15.04 -2.48
C PHE A 28 2.96 -14.64 -3.81
N GLY A 29 3.97 -13.76 -3.76
CA GLY A 29 5.19 -13.78 -4.61
C GLY A 29 5.05 -13.68 -6.13
N GLY A 30 3.84 -13.55 -6.66
CA GLY A 30 3.59 -13.52 -8.10
C GLY A 30 2.11 -13.58 -8.44
N PHE A 31 1.28 -14.29 -7.66
CA PHE A 31 -0.15 -14.40 -7.96
C PHE A 31 -0.92 -13.10 -7.73
N GLY A 32 -0.74 -12.47 -6.55
CA GLY A 32 -1.34 -11.17 -6.23
C GLY A 32 -0.86 -10.06 -7.16
N VAL A 33 0.44 -10.06 -7.50
CA VAL A 33 1.03 -9.11 -8.45
C VAL A 33 0.47 -9.32 -9.85
N SER A 34 0.31 -10.56 -10.29
CA SER A 34 -0.27 -10.89 -11.60
C SER A 34 -1.74 -10.47 -11.73
N ILE A 35 -2.52 -10.59 -10.64
CA ILE A 35 -3.90 -10.07 -10.59
C ILE A 35 -3.90 -8.55 -10.60
N ALA A 36 -3.09 -7.92 -9.74
CA ALA A 36 -2.98 -6.46 -9.67
C ALA A 36 -2.55 -5.85 -11.01
N ARG A 37 -1.64 -6.51 -11.73
CA ARG A 37 -1.17 -6.08 -13.06
C ARG A 37 -2.29 -5.98 -14.10
N ARG A 38 -3.35 -6.78 -13.97
CA ARG A 38 -4.56 -6.69 -14.82
C ARG A 38 -5.45 -5.50 -14.48
N CYS A 39 -5.38 -5.01 -13.24
CA CYS A 39 -6.16 -3.87 -12.76
C CYS A 39 -5.43 -2.53 -12.89
N ILE A 40 -4.13 -2.53 -13.22
CA ILE A 40 -3.29 -1.34 -13.30
C ILE A 40 -3.10 -0.95 -14.78
N PRO A 41 -3.29 0.33 -15.14
CA PRO A 41 -2.99 0.84 -16.49
C PRO A 41 -1.56 0.52 -16.91
N GLU A 42 -1.32 0.22 -18.19
CA GLU A 42 0.00 -0.21 -18.67
C GLU A 42 1.12 0.78 -18.32
N GLU A 43 0.82 2.07 -18.43
CA GLU A 43 1.69 3.20 -18.12
C GLU A 43 2.21 3.20 -16.68
N GLN A 44 1.45 2.59 -15.76
CA GLN A 44 1.74 2.57 -14.33
C GLN A 44 2.30 1.22 -13.86
N ARG A 45 2.34 0.20 -14.72
CA ARG A 45 2.82 -1.15 -14.35
C ARG A 45 4.28 -1.15 -13.91
N TYR A 46 5.09 -0.29 -14.51
CA TYR A 46 6.49 -0.08 -14.12
C TYR A 46 6.66 0.12 -12.61
N TYR A 47 5.77 0.87 -11.94
CA TYR A 47 5.88 1.14 -10.50
C TYR A 47 5.76 -0.11 -9.64
N ILE A 48 5.04 -1.13 -10.10
CA ILE A 48 4.90 -2.41 -9.42
C ILE A 48 6.05 -3.34 -9.78
N ASP A 49 6.49 -3.32 -11.04
CA ASP A 49 7.53 -4.22 -11.56
C ASP A 49 8.92 -3.93 -10.95
N ILE A 50 9.18 -2.70 -10.48
CA ILE A 50 10.44 -2.34 -9.80
C ILE A 50 10.51 -2.77 -8.33
N ILE A 51 9.40 -3.20 -7.73
CA ILE A 51 9.35 -3.49 -6.30
C ILE A 51 9.85 -4.91 -6.04
N ASP A 52 10.93 -5.04 -5.26
CA ASP A 52 11.27 -6.31 -4.64
C ASP A 52 10.32 -6.61 -3.48
N PHE A 53 9.27 -7.37 -3.77
CA PHE A 53 8.25 -7.74 -2.78
C PHE A 53 8.79 -8.64 -1.65
N LYS A 54 9.89 -9.38 -1.88
CA LYS A 54 10.52 -10.18 -0.84
C LYS A 54 11.22 -9.30 0.17
N GLU A 55 11.99 -8.31 -0.30
CA GLU A 55 12.63 -7.31 0.57
C GLU A 55 11.60 -6.43 1.27
N LEU A 56 10.57 -5.96 0.55
CA LEU A 56 9.48 -5.19 1.16
C LEU A 56 8.81 -5.96 2.32
N ARG A 57 8.60 -7.27 2.16
CA ARG A 57 8.04 -8.12 3.22
C ARG A 57 8.92 -8.16 4.48
N LYS A 58 10.26 -8.12 4.34
CA LYS A 58 11.19 -8.03 5.46
C LYS A 58 11.11 -6.66 6.14
N GLY A 59 10.98 -5.58 5.36
CA GLY A 59 10.74 -4.24 5.90
C GLY A 59 9.50 -4.20 6.80
N LEU A 60 8.42 -4.88 6.41
CA LEU A 60 7.20 -4.97 7.23
C LEU A 60 7.40 -5.69 8.58
N ASP A 61 8.39 -6.58 8.71
CA ASP A 61 8.70 -7.20 10.01
C ASP A 61 9.26 -6.19 11.00
N VAL A 62 10.13 -5.32 10.54
CA VAL A 62 10.69 -4.23 11.35
C VAL A 62 9.56 -3.26 11.74
N LEU A 63 8.74 -2.87 10.77
CA LEU A 63 7.65 -1.91 10.95
C LEU A 63 6.58 -2.37 11.95
N ARG A 64 6.39 -3.68 12.14
CA ARG A 64 5.43 -4.22 13.13
C ARG A 64 5.66 -3.71 14.56
N ASN A 65 6.89 -3.35 14.89
CA ASN A 65 7.24 -2.86 16.22
C ASN A 65 6.89 -1.37 16.44
N TYR A 66 6.54 -0.65 15.37
CA TYR A 66 6.28 0.80 15.39
C TYR A 66 4.78 1.11 15.23
N LYS A 67 3.95 0.52 16.09
CA LYS A 67 2.49 0.76 16.06
C LYS A 67 2.19 2.26 16.24
N GLY A 68 1.33 2.81 15.39
CA GLY A 68 0.97 4.22 15.40
C GLY A 68 1.89 5.14 14.60
N LEU A 69 3.00 4.63 14.05
CA LEU A 69 3.88 5.42 13.18
C LEU A 69 3.16 5.79 11.87
N GLN A 70 3.18 7.08 11.53
CA GLN A 70 2.71 7.59 10.26
C GLN A 70 3.83 7.46 9.21
N LEU A 71 3.63 6.58 8.23
CA LEU A 71 4.63 6.28 7.20
C LEU A 71 4.49 7.17 5.97
N VAL A 72 3.25 7.49 5.61
CA VAL A 72 2.93 8.20 4.38
C VAL A 72 1.92 9.29 4.72
N ASP A 73 2.18 10.49 4.22
CA ASP A 73 1.26 11.61 4.19
C ASP A 73 1.42 12.32 2.84
N VAL A 74 0.52 12.01 1.92
CA VAL A 74 0.50 12.58 0.58
C VAL A 74 -0.72 13.46 0.45
N LYS A 75 -0.50 14.68 -0.04
CA LYS A 75 -1.56 15.63 -0.41
C LYS A 75 -1.30 16.08 -1.83
N ALA A 76 -2.11 15.59 -2.75
CA ALA A 76 -2.03 15.97 -4.15
C ALA A 76 -2.74 17.32 -4.38
N MET A 77 -2.31 18.04 -5.43
CA MET A 77 -2.88 19.34 -5.79
C MET A 77 -4.38 19.28 -6.13
N ASP A 78 -4.85 18.13 -6.60
CA ASP A 78 -6.26 17.89 -6.91
C ASP A 78 -7.14 17.74 -5.66
N GLY A 79 -6.56 17.75 -4.46
CA GLY A 79 -7.25 17.58 -3.18
C GLY A 79 -7.35 16.12 -2.72
N THR A 80 -6.70 15.18 -3.40
CA THR A 80 -6.59 13.79 -2.95
C THR A 80 -5.56 13.67 -1.83
N GLU A 81 -5.94 13.04 -0.72
CA GLU A 81 -5.09 12.80 0.45
C GLU A 81 -4.95 11.30 0.72
N VAL A 82 -3.73 10.85 1.00
CA VAL A 82 -3.43 9.47 1.40
C VAL A 82 -2.56 9.47 2.63
N THR A 83 -3.04 8.82 3.69
CA THR A 83 -2.28 8.65 4.94
C THR A 83 -2.18 7.17 5.28
N ILE A 84 -0.97 6.69 5.58
CA ILE A 84 -0.74 5.32 6.04
C ILE A 84 -0.15 5.35 7.45
N VAL A 85 -0.83 4.69 8.39
CA VAL A 85 -0.42 4.59 9.79
C VAL A 85 -0.31 3.12 10.19
N LEU A 86 0.76 2.71 10.88
CA LEU A 86 0.99 1.30 11.27
C LEU A 86 0.08 0.80 12.39
#